data_AF-A0A0C3B537-F1
#
_entry.id   AF-A0A0C3B537-F1
#
_cell.length_a   1.000
_cell.length_b   1.000
_cell.length_c   1.000
_cell.angle_alpha   90.00
_cell.angle_beta   90.00
_cell.angle_gamma   90.00
#
_symmetry.space_group_name_H-M   'P 1'
#
loop_
_entity.id
_entity.type
_entity.pdbx_description
1 polymer ?
#
loop_
_entity_poly.entity_id
_entity_poly.type
_entity_poly.pdbx_seq_one_letter_code
_entity_poly.pdbx_strand_id
1 'polypeptide(L)'
;MPRKSKGVKKPVGRKNDFTGKKLQLLTNFAGHFREAIDNKTPLDFYDRITTLAVKQWGYHEDYSVLTEEDEIEGDNDDDDIPSQFASVNDDEDDEDDVLTVEEAERCQKIYKKLRTKIQQWYRQKYKHVPSTGNSSPADPSTNPFTILLPPGSSKPRRMAEITLYMAMYYEMRIKEEAERRVFMAEQKFDQATEEERAEQDLKKPIPATKKAVKARIEELYDEELKAWRAKHIVPKTPQEYHHQLQTAGEFLHPIAEAIGNMMGVPVAIMMPVPIPEKNGEIECLSVHVDMPAMPIWSGTNTNTTTRSNKCELASNPSKSDKISSVMQLRCLDVDHDTSM
;
A
#
# COMPACT_ATOMS: atom_id res chain seq x y z
N MET A 1 -31.70 -32.93 -5.26
CA MET A 1 -30.58 -32.06 -5.68
C MET A 1 -29.48 -32.10 -4.62
N PRO A 2 -28.26 -32.53 -4.95
CA PRO A 2 -27.16 -32.59 -3.99
C PRO A 2 -26.75 -31.17 -3.57
N ARG A 3 -26.78 -30.91 -2.26
CA ARG A 3 -26.34 -29.64 -1.67
C ARG A 3 -24.83 -29.51 -1.87
N LYS A 4 -24.39 -28.47 -2.58
CA LYS A 4 -22.97 -28.12 -2.71
C LYS A 4 -22.34 -28.02 -1.32
N SER A 5 -21.26 -28.75 -1.09
CA SER A 5 -20.53 -28.77 0.17
C SER A 5 -20.08 -27.36 0.55
N LYS A 6 -20.42 -26.94 1.76
CA LYS A 6 -19.91 -25.72 2.37
C LYS A 6 -18.41 -25.91 2.61
N GLY A 7 -17.58 -25.01 2.08
CA GLY A 7 -16.36 -24.61 2.81
C GLY A 7 -14.99 -24.97 2.22
N VAL A 8 -14.81 -25.15 0.92
CA VAL A 8 -13.44 -25.05 0.37
C VAL A 8 -13.10 -23.56 0.27
N LYS A 9 -12.46 -23.02 1.31
CA LYS A 9 -11.87 -21.68 1.27
C LYS A 9 -10.92 -21.65 0.07
N LYS A 10 -11.22 -20.80 -0.93
CA LYS A 10 -10.29 -20.57 -2.03
C LYS A 10 -8.95 -20.17 -1.40
N PRO A 11 -7.81 -20.76 -1.82
CA PRO A 11 -6.51 -20.36 -1.29
C PRO A 11 -6.38 -18.84 -1.47
N VAL A 12 -6.24 -18.15 -0.35
CA VAL A 12 -6.20 -16.70 -0.29
C VAL A 12 -4.82 -16.28 -0.79
N GLY A 13 -4.74 -15.92 -2.07
CA GLY A 13 -3.54 -15.36 -2.67
C GLY A 13 -2.94 -16.24 -3.77
N ARG A 14 -2.31 -15.57 -4.74
CA ARG A 14 -1.48 -16.22 -5.75
C ARG A 14 -0.29 -16.86 -5.03
N LYS A 15 -0.01 -18.14 -5.32
CA LYS A 15 1.15 -18.85 -4.75
C LYS A 15 2.43 -18.10 -5.16
N ASN A 16 3.43 -18.08 -4.28
CA ASN A 16 4.73 -17.52 -4.62
C ASN A 16 5.36 -18.33 -5.75
N ASP A 17 5.76 -17.66 -6.82
CA ASP A 17 6.40 -18.29 -7.98
C ASP A 17 7.85 -18.74 -7.69
N PHE A 18 8.42 -18.34 -6.54
CA PHE A 18 9.79 -18.64 -6.13
C PHE A 18 9.79 -19.38 -4.79
N THR A 19 10.49 -20.51 -4.75
CA THR A 19 10.68 -21.36 -3.55
C THR A 19 12.14 -21.80 -3.46
N GLY A 20 12.58 -22.35 -2.33
CA GLY A 20 13.95 -22.88 -2.15
C GLY A 20 15.06 -21.84 -2.39
N LYS A 21 16.14 -22.27 -3.07
CA LYS A 21 17.32 -21.45 -3.40
C LYS A 21 16.95 -20.20 -4.21
N LYS A 22 15.97 -20.31 -5.11
CA LYS A 22 15.48 -19.16 -5.89
C LYS A 22 14.91 -18.06 -4.99
N LEU A 23 14.17 -18.45 -3.95
CA LEU A 23 13.62 -17.51 -2.97
C LEU A 23 14.73 -16.92 -2.07
N GLN A 24 15.73 -17.73 -1.71
CA GLN A 24 16.88 -17.30 -0.91
C GLN A 24 17.66 -16.21 -1.64
N LEU A 25 17.94 -16.40 -2.94
CA LEU A 25 18.58 -15.38 -3.78
C LEU A 25 17.83 -14.05 -3.71
N LEU A 26 16.51 -14.06 -3.97
CA LEU A 26 15.70 -12.84 -3.93
C LEU A 26 15.59 -12.23 -2.52
N THR A 27 15.77 -13.02 -1.47
CA THR A 27 15.76 -12.52 -0.09
C THR A 27 17.09 -11.84 0.26
N ASN A 28 18.21 -12.41 -0.19
CA ASN A 28 19.55 -11.85 0.02
C ASN A 28 19.69 -10.46 -0.63
N PHE A 29 19.03 -10.24 -1.78
CA PHE A 29 19.04 -8.96 -2.50
C PHE A 29 18.03 -7.91 -2.01
N ALA A 30 17.34 -8.16 -0.89
CA ALA A 30 16.36 -7.23 -0.33
C ALA A 30 16.95 -5.87 0.07
N GLY A 31 18.21 -5.84 0.54
CA GLY A 31 18.91 -4.60 0.89
C GLY A 31 19.12 -3.70 -0.33
N HIS A 32 19.66 -4.26 -1.42
CA HIS A 32 19.90 -3.54 -2.67
C HIS A 32 18.62 -3.05 -3.32
N PHE A 33 17.52 -3.80 -3.18
CA PHE A 33 16.22 -3.32 -3.65
C PHE A 33 15.79 -2.03 -2.95
N ARG A 34 15.98 -1.93 -1.63
CA ARG A 34 15.64 -0.71 -0.86
C ARG A 34 16.50 0.47 -1.31
N GLU A 35 17.80 0.24 -1.42
CA GLU A 35 18.74 1.25 -1.92
C GLU A 35 18.37 1.75 -3.33
N ALA A 36 18.00 0.85 -4.24
CA ALA A 36 17.54 1.22 -5.58
C ALA A 36 16.23 2.03 -5.57
N ILE A 37 15.34 1.77 -4.61
CA ILE A 37 14.12 2.58 -4.42
C ILE A 37 14.47 3.98 -3.93
N ASP A 38 15.37 4.09 -2.95
CA ASP A 38 15.82 5.37 -2.39
C ASP A 38 16.55 6.22 -3.46
N ASN A 39 17.36 5.57 -4.30
CA ASN A 39 18.08 6.18 -5.42
C ASN A 39 17.22 6.39 -6.68
N LYS A 40 15.94 5.99 -6.67
CA LYS A 40 15.00 6.08 -7.81
C LYS A 40 15.47 5.32 -9.07
N THR A 41 16.27 4.28 -8.92
CA THR A 41 16.78 3.40 -10.00
C THR A 41 16.27 1.94 -9.88
N PRO A 42 14.97 1.69 -9.66
CA PRO A 42 14.47 0.33 -9.47
C PRO A 42 14.53 -0.51 -10.74
N LEU A 43 14.53 0.11 -11.93
CA LEU A 43 14.60 -0.61 -13.21
C LEU A 43 15.95 -1.31 -13.37
N ASP A 44 17.04 -0.59 -13.10
CA ASP A 44 18.41 -1.11 -13.16
C ASP A 44 18.61 -2.29 -12.20
N PHE A 45 18.05 -2.18 -10.98
CA PHE A 45 18.02 -3.28 -10.03
C PHE A 45 17.34 -4.52 -10.62
N TYR A 46 16.17 -4.36 -11.25
CA TYR A 46 15.45 -5.48 -11.85
C TYR A 46 16.21 -6.11 -13.02
N ASP A 47 16.93 -5.32 -13.80
CA ASP A 47 17.73 -5.84 -14.91
C ASP A 47 18.90 -6.68 -14.38
N ARG A 48 19.64 -6.17 -13.38
CA ARG A 48 20.75 -6.88 -12.73
C ARG A 48 20.32 -8.18 -12.06
N ILE A 49 19.27 -8.15 -11.24
CA ILE A 49 18.80 -9.37 -10.55
C ILE A 49 18.23 -10.39 -11.53
N THR A 50 17.63 -9.94 -12.65
CA THR A 50 17.13 -10.87 -13.68
C THR A 50 18.30 -11.51 -14.42
N THR A 51 19.34 -10.75 -14.78
CA THR A 51 20.55 -11.29 -15.40
C THR A 51 21.24 -12.28 -14.49
N LEU A 52 21.39 -11.96 -13.20
CA LEU A 52 21.97 -12.87 -12.21
C LEU A 52 21.13 -14.14 -12.03
N ALA A 53 19.80 -14.00 -11.98
CA ALA A 53 18.89 -15.13 -11.92
C ALA A 53 18.97 -16.02 -13.16
N VAL A 54 19.12 -15.46 -14.36
CA VAL A 54 19.34 -16.24 -15.59
C VAL A 54 20.69 -16.93 -15.57
N LYS A 55 21.75 -16.28 -15.07
CA LYS A 55 23.08 -16.90 -14.92
C LYS A 55 23.05 -18.09 -13.96
N GLN A 56 22.30 -17.99 -12.87
CA GLN A 56 22.25 -19.04 -11.84
C GLN A 56 21.22 -20.14 -12.15
N TRP A 57 20.09 -19.80 -12.77
CA TRP A 57 18.98 -20.74 -12.99
C TRP A 57 18.84 -21.16 -14.45
N GLY A 58 19.58 -20.56 -15.38
CA GLY A 58 19.39 -20.77 -16.81
C GLY A 58 18.07 -20.23 -17.36
N TYR A 59 17.82 -20.48 -18.65
CA TYR A 59 16.59 -20.09 -19.34
C TYR A 59 15.52 -21.16 -19.22
N HIS A 60 14.63 -21.05 -18.23
CA HIS A 60 13.49 -21.95 -18.06
C HIS A 60 12.15 -21.31 -18.46
N GLU A 61 11.25 -22.08 -19.05
CA GLU A 61 9.91 -21.61 -19.42
C GLU A 61 9.00 -21.41 -18.19
N ASP A 62 9.20 -22.21 -17.13
CA ASP A 62 8.48 -22.09 -15.88
C ASP A 62 9.37 -22.21 -14.63
N TYR A 63 9.74 -21.06 -14.08
CA TYR A 63 10.49 -20.95 -12.83
C TYR A 63 9.72 -21.40 -11.57
N SER A 64 8.42 -21.70 -11.68
CA SER A 64 7.60 -22.18 -10.56
C SER A 64 7.78 -23.68 -10.31
N VAL A 65 8.37 -24.42 -11.25
CA VAL A 65 8.70 -25.84 -11.10
C VAL A 65 10.03 -25.97 -10.35
N LEU A 66 10.03 -26.78 -9.30
CA LEU A 66 11.25 -27.19 -8.60
C LEU A 66 12.02 -28.12 -9.53
N THR A 67 13.26 -27.75 -9.83
CA THR A 67 14.20 -28.67 -10.50
C THR A 67 14.88 -29.53 -9.43
N GLU A 68 15.32 -30.74 -9.78
CA GLU A 68 16.02 -31.63 -8.82
C GLU A 68 17.27 -30.96 -8.22
N GLU A 69 17.88 -30.02 -8.94
CA GLU A 69 18.98 -29.16 -8.47
C GLU A 69 18.59 -28.23 -7.30
N ASP A 70 17.31 -27.88 -7.19
CA ASP A 70 16.77 -27.09 -6.08
C ASP A 70 16.61 -27.96 -4.80
N GLU A 71 16.48 -29.28 -4.92
CA GLU A 71 16.24 -30.20 -3.79
C GLU A 71 17.52 -30.71 -3.11
N ILE A 72 18.67 -30.60 -3.78
CA ILE A 72 19.96 -30.95 -3.16
C ILE A 72 20.33 -29.82 -2.20
N GLU A 73 19.96 -29.99 -0.91
CA GLU A 73 20.47 -29.22 0.24
C GLU A 73 21.99 -29.46 0.35
N GLY A 74 22.74 -28.75 -0.49
CA GLY A 74 24.18 -28.68 -0.41
C GLY A 74 24.56 -27.79 0.77
N ASP A 75 25.38 -28.35 1.65
CA ASP A 75 26.05 -27.77 2.83
C ASP A 75 27.05 -26.67 2.39
N ASN A 76 26.57 -25.67 1.66
CA ASN A 76 27.39 -24.66 1.01
C ASN A 76 27.55 -23.44 1.92
N ASP A 77 28.77 -23.24 2.40
CA ASP A 77 29.32 -22.04 3.02
C ASP A 77 29.37 -20.83 2.05
N ASP A 78 28.24 -20.51 1.38
CA ASP A 78 28.13 -19.45 0.36
C ASP A 78 27.80 -18.08 1.00
N ASP A 79 28.67 -17.60 1.90
CA ASP A 79 28.62 -16.24 2.44
C ASP A 79 29.09 -15.16 1.42
N ASP A 80 29.58 -15.56 0.24
CA ASP A 80 30.16 -14.65 -0.77
C ASP A 80 29.20 -14.13 -1.86
N ILE A 81 27.91 -14.47 -1.78
CA ILE A 81 26.88 -14.01 -2.74
C ILE A 81 26.79 -12.47 -2.90
N PRO A 82 27.04 -11.62 -1.88
CA PRO A 82 26.91 -10.16 -2.05
C PRO A 82 27.85 -9.55 -3.09
N SER A 83 29.02 -10.14 -3.34
CA SER A 83 30.04 -9.54 -4.21
C SER A 83 29.67 -9.59 -5.70
N GLN A 84 28.93 -10.62 -6.13
CA GLN A 84 28.61 -10.84 -7.54
C GLN A 84 27.72 -9.74 -8.15
N PHE A 85 26.93 -9.03 -7.34
CA PHE A 85 26.01 -8.00 -7.84
C PHE A 85 26.73 -6.74 -8.37
N ALA A 86 27.92 -6.44 -7.85
CA ALA A 86 28.75 -5.35 -8.36
C ALA A 86 29.37 -5.71 -9.72
N SER A 87 29.75 -6.97 -9.89
CA SER A 87 30.48 -7.49 -11.06
C SER A 87 29.62 -7.72 -12.30
N VAL A 88 28.29 -7.69 -12.20
CA VAL A 88 27.37 -7.94 -13.35
C VAL A 88 27.48 -6.88 -14.45
N ASN A 89 28.16 -5.74 -14.20
CA ASN A 89 28.20 -4.65 -15.18
C ASN A 89 29.41 -4.67 -16.14
N ASP A 90 30.44 -5.50 -15.92
CA ASP A 90 31.75 -5.26 -16.57
C ASP A 90 32.33 -6.39 -17.45
N ASP A 91 31.76 -7.60 -17.48
CA ASP A 91 32.36 -8.72 -18.23
C ASP A 91 31.44 -9.25 -19.35
N GLU A 92 31.13 -8.40 -20.34
CA GLU A 92 30.48 -8.76 -21.63
C GLU A 92 31.51 -9.21 -22.67
N ASP A 93 32.44 -10.12 -22.35
CA ASP A 93 33.49 -10.55 -23.29
C ASP A 93 33.59 -12.06 -23.54
N ASP A 94 32.67 -12.88 -23.02
CA ASP A 94 32.76 -14.33 -23.20
C ASP A 94 31.83 -14.85 -24.31
N GLU A 95 32.47 -15.00 -25.47
CA GLU A 95 32.20 -15.92 -26.58
C GLU A 95 30.94 -15.63 -27.42
N ASP A 96 31.18 -15.11 -28.63
CA ASP A 96 30.25 -14.96 -29.76
C ASP A 96 29.71 -16.32 -30.26
N ASP A 97 29.07 -17.10 -29.38
CA ASP A 97 28.18 -18.16 -29.82
C ASP A 97 27.04 -17.47 -30.56
N VAL A 98 27.10 -17.55 -31.89
CA VAL A 98 26.11 -16.98 -32.82
C VAL A 98 24.77 -17.69 -32.59
N LEU A 99 24.06 -17.22 -31.56
CA LEU A 99 22.71 -17.64 -31.24
C LEU A 99 21.84 -17.39 -32.47
N THR A 100 21.08 -18.41 -32.84
CA THR A 100 20.10 -18.26 -33.91
C THR A 100 19.08 -17.18 -33.53
N VAL A 101 18.54 -16.47 -34.53
CA VAL A 101 17.54 -15.40 -34.30
C VAL A 101 16.34 -15.93 -33.50
N GLU A 102 15.94 -17.18 -33.73
CA GLU A 102 14.84 -17.84 -33.02
C GLU A 102 15.15 -18.05 -31.53
N GLU A 103 16.39 -18.42 -31.21
CA GLU A 103 16.83 -18.62 -29.83
C GLU A 103 16.97 -17.30 -29.08
N ALA A 104 17.50 -16.26 -29.73
CA ALA A 104 17.55 -14.91 -29.17
C ALA A 104 16.13 -14.39 -28.81
N GLU A 105 15.15 -14.61 -29.69
CA GLU A 105 13.75 -14.25 -29.40
C GLU A 105 13.16 -15.07 -28.23
N ARG A 106 13.48 -16.37 -28.15
CA ARG A 106 13.04 -17.24 -27.05
C ARG A 106 13.62 -16.77 -25.72
N CYS A 107 14.93 -16.53 -25.67
CA CYS A 107 15.63 -16.02 -24.49
C CYS A 107 15.07 -14.67 -24.06
N GLN A 108 14.79 -13.75 -24.99
CA GLN A 108 14.20 -12.46 -24.67
C GLN A 108 12.78 -12.58 -24.08
N LYS A 109 11.95 -13.51 -24.59
CA LYS A 109 10.61 -13.78 -24.05
C LYS A 109 10.69 -14.35 -22.63
N ILE A 110 11.59 -15.30 -22.39
CA ILE A 110 11.83 -15.89 -21.07
C ILE A 110 12.33 -14.82 -20.08
N TYR A 111 13.31 -14.01 -20.47
CA TYR A 111 13.85 -12.91 -19.66
C TYR A 111 12.76 -11.92 -19.24
N LYS A 112 11.92 -11.46 -20.19
CA LYS A 112 10.81 -10.54 -19.90
C LYS A 112 9.80 -11.15 -18.91
N LYS A 113 9.49 -12.45 -19.06
CA LYS A 113 8.58 -13.17 -18.15
C LYS A 113 9.18 -13.29 -16.75
N LEU A 114 10.46 -13.67 -16.65
CA LEU A 114 11.18 -13.79 -15.38
C LEU A 114 11.26 -12.43 -14.67
N ARG A 115 11.70 -11.38 -15.37
CA ARG A 115 11.76 -10.01 -14.84
C ARG A 115 10.42 -9.58 -14.26
N THR A 116 9.33 -9.86 -14.98
CA THR A 116 7.98 -9.53 -14.51
C THR A 116 7.60 -10.29 -13.24
N LYS A 117 7.91 -11.59 -13.15
CA LYS A 117 7.68 -12.39 -11.92
C LYS A 117 8.50 -11.84 -10.74
N ILE A 118 9.79 -11.54 -10.94
CA ILE A 118 10.66 -10.95 -9.91
C ILE A 118 10.11 -9.59 -9.44
N GLN A 119 9.73 -8.72 -10.37
CA GLN A 119 9.11 -7.43 -10.06
C GLN A 119 7.84 -7.57 -9.23
N GLN A 120 6.96 -8.50 -9.62
CA GLN A 120 5.72 -8.78 -8.88
C GLN A 120 6.04 -9.25 -7.46
N TRP A 121 7.01 -10.14 -7.31
CA TRP A 121 7.43 -10.65 -6.00
C TRP A 121 7.98 -9.55 -5.09
N TYR A 122 8.94 -8.73 -5.54
CA TYR A 122 9.47 -7.63 -4.73
C TYR A 122 8.41 -6.59 -4.37
N ARG A 123 7.51 -6.25 -5.31
CA ARG A 123 6.40 -5.33 -5.05
C ARG A 123 5.44 -5.90 -4.00
N GLN A 124 5.11 -7.17 -4.10
CA GLN A 124 4.22 -7.84 -3.15
C GLN A 124 4.86 -7.98 -1.76
N LYS A 125 6.16 -8.28 -1.71
CA LYS A 125 6.89 -8.53 -0.46
C LYS A 125 7.30 -7.26 0.28
N TYR A 126 7.82 -6.25 -0.44
CA TYR A 126 8.48 -5.08 0.16
C TYR A 126 7.80 -3.75 -0.15
N LYS A 127 7.13 -3.61 -1.30
CA LYS A 127 6.37 -2.38 -1.62
C LYS A 127 5.02 -2.34 -0.90
N HIS A 128 4.60 -3.46 -0.32
CA HIS A 128 3.41 -3.53 0.51
C HIS A 128 3.70 -2.97 1.91
N VAL A 129 3.94 -1.66 2.00
CA VAL A 129 3.27 -0.92 3.09
C VAL A 129 1.80 -1.19 2.81
N PRO A 130 1.04 -1.88 3.69
CA PRO A 130 -0.38 -2.07 3.49
C PRO A 130 -0.96 -0.70 3.18
N SER A 131 -1.30 -0.47 1.92
CA SER A 131 -1.95 0.76 1.54
C SER A 131 -3.30 0.66 2.21
N THR A 132 -3.39 1.29 3.37
CA THR A 132 -4.58 1.43 4.22
C THR A 132 -5.79 1.93 3.44
N GLY A 133 -5.57 2.41 2.20
CA GLY A 133 -6.63 2.75 1.27
C GLY A 133 -7.45 1.58 0.72
N ASN A 134 -6.92 0.38 0.47
CA ASN A 134 -7.65 -0.61 -0.34
C ASN A 134 -7.99 -1.93 0.35
N SER A 135 -7.53 -2.15 1.58
CA SER A 135 -8.18 -3.15 2.42
C SER A 135 -9.60 -2.66 2.72
N SER A 136 -10.60 -3.28 2.08
CA SER A 136 -11.95 -3.38 2.62
C SER A 136 -11.83 -3.48 4.14
N PRO A 137 -12.56 -2.67 4.94
CA PRO A 137 -12.36 -2.56 6.39
C PRO A 137 -12.11 -3.95 6.93
N ALA A 138 -10.83 -4.21 7.24
CA ALA A 138 -10.44 -5.54 7.66
C ALA A 138 -11.28 -5.82 8.88
N ASP A 139 -11.78 -7.05 8.99
CA ASP A 139 -12.48 -7.51 10.18
C ASP A 139 -11.73 -6.96 11.41
N PRO A 140 -12.38 -6.28 12.38
CA PRO A 140 -11.72 -5.61 13.50
C PRO A 140 -10.72 -6.50 14.27
N SER A 141 -10.78 -7.82 14.06
CA SER A 141 -9.77 -8.81 14.46
C SER A 141 -8.38 -8.64 13.84
N THR A 142 -8.25 -8.00 12.68
CA THR A 142 -6.99 -7.90 11.89
C THR A 142 -6.27 -6.58 12.11
N ASN A 143 -6.99 -5.49 12.36
CA ASN A 143 -6.40 -4.18 12.65
C ASN A 143 -7.19 -3.52 13.79
N PRO A 144 -6.74 -3.64 15.04
CA PRO A 144 -7.48 -3.14 16.19
C PRO A 144 -7.53 -1.60 16.22
N PHE A 145 -6.68 -0.91 15.45
CA PHE A 145 -6.70 0.54 15.31
C PHE A 145 -7.91 1.07 14.51
N THR A 146 -8.65 0.22 13.79
CA THR A 146 -9.84 0.68 13.05
C THR A 146 -10.96 1.15 13.99
N ILE A 147 -10.96 0.71 15.25
CA ILE A 147 -11.93 1.14 16.28
C ILE A 147 -11.72 2.62 16.65
N LEU A 148 -10.48 3.11 16.55
CA LEU A 148 -10.12 4.48 16.92
C LEU A 148 -10.47 5.50 15.84
N LEU A 149 -10.76 5.04 14.62
CA LEU A 149 -11.15 5.92 13.52
C LEU A 149 -12.67 6.07 13.51
N PRO A 150 -13.21 7.31 13.51
CA PRO A 150 -14.64 7.53 13.35
C PRO A 150 -15.16 6.80 12.11
N PRO A 151 -16.28 6.06 12.21
CA PRO A 151 -16.86 5.42 11.04
C PRO A 151 -17.21 6.48 9.99
N GLY A 152 -16.62 6.37 8.79
CA GLY A 152 -16.83 7.31 7.68
C GLY A 152 -15.79 8.42 7.52
N SER A 153 -14.60 8.30 8.12
CA SER A 153 -13.48 9.23 7.90
C SER A 153 -12.92 9.20 6.48
N SER A 154 -13.11 8.10 5.74
CA SER A 154 -12.63 8.00 4.36
C SER A 154 -13.39 8.94 3.45
N LYS A 155 -12.67 9.74 2.66
CA LYS A 155 -13.24 10.53 1.57
C LYS A 155 -14.10 9.61 0.69
N PRO A 156 -15.37 9.98 0.41
CA PRO A 156 -16.23 9.26 -0.52
C PRO A 156 -15.47 8.94 -1.81
N ARG A 157 -15.61 7.70 -2.29
CA ARG A 157 -14.99 7.30 -3.54
C ARG A 157 -16.02 7.37 -4.62
N ARG A 158 -15.67 8.01 -5.74
CA ARG A 158 -16.49 7.98 -6.94
C ARG A 158 -16.71 6.52 -7.35
N MET A 159 -17.95 6.04 -7.29
CA MET A 159 -18.28 4.71 -7.77
C MET A 159 -17.98 4.61 -9.28
N ALA A 160 -17.66 3.42 -9.79
CA ALA A 160 -17.46 3.25 -11.23
C ALA A 160 -18.80 3.38 -11.98
N GLU A 161 -18.82 4.08 -13.11
CA GLU A 161 -20.00 4.42 -13.95
C GLU A 161 -20.87 3.24 -14.34
N ILE A 162 -20.32 2.04 -14.31
CA ILE A 162 -21.06 0.82 -14.57
C ILE A 162 -21.78 0.28 -13.32
N THR A 163 -21.16 0.44 -12.14
CA THR A 163 -21.61 -0.13 -10.87
C THR A 163 -22.88 0.55 -10.39
N LEU A 164 -22.93 1.88 -10.44
CA LEU A 164 -24.18 2.55 -10.14
C LEU A 164 -25.22 2.32 -11.25
N TYR A 165 -24.83 1.76 -12.41
CA TYR A 165 -25.72 1.67 -13.58
C TYR A 165 -26.60 0.50 -13.48
N MET A 166 -25.90 -0.59 -13.21
CA MET A 166 -26.46 -1.72 -12.56
C MET A 166 -27.35 -1.29 -11.40
N ALA A 167 -26.92 -0.46 -10.45
CA ALA A 167 -27.77 -0.10 -9.30
C ALA A 167 -29.07 0.65 -9.66
N MET A 168 -29.01 1.68 -10.51
CA MET A 168 -30.17 2.57 -10.74
C MET A 168 -31.19 2.04 -11.73
N TYR A 169 -30.73 1.54 -12.88
CA TYR A 169 -31.63 1.15 -13.97
C TYR A 169 -31.78 -0.34 -14.06
N TYR A 170 -31.35 -1.07 -13.02
CA TYR A 170 -31.55 -2.50 -12.91
C TYR A 170 -32.99 -2.80 -13.29
N GLU A 171 -33.96 -2.23 -12.60
CA GLU A 171 -35.34 -2.65 -12.74
C GLU A 171 -36.02 -2.24 -14.04
N MET A 172 -35.71 -1.04 -14.56
CA MET A 172 -36.48 -0.45 -15.66
C MET A 172 -36.00 -0.81 -17.08
N ARG A 173 -34.69 -0.97 -17.27
CA ARG A 173 -34.10 -1.04 -18.64
C ARG A 173 -33.14 -2.18 -18.81
N ILE A 174 -32.40 -2.40 -17.74
CA ILE A 174 -31.44 -3.45 -17.68
C ILE A 174 -32.22 -4.73 -17.64
N LYS A 175 -32.98 -4.97 -16.57
CA LYS A 175 -33.63 -6.21 -16.15
C LYS A 175 -34.49 -6.89 -17.21
N GLU A 176 -35.05 -6.18 -18.18
CA GLU A 176 -35.75 -6.82 -19.29
C GLU A 176 -34.83 -7.31 -20.42
N GLU A 177 -33.99 -6.44 -21.00
CA GLU A 177 -33.04 -6.82 -22.08
C GLU A 177 -31.99 -7.82 -21.58
N ALA A 178 -31.62 -7.62 -20.35
CA ALA A 178 -31.12 -8.58 -19.41
C ALA A 178 -31.70 -9.98 -19.43
N GLU A 179 -32.91 -10.12 -18.90
CA GLU A 179 -33.65 -11.35 -18.78
C GLU A 179 -33.80 -11.94 -20.18
N ARG A 180 -33.95 -11.13 -21.23
CA ARG A 180 -33.93 -11.57 -22.62
C ARG A 180 -32.59 -12.17 -23.06
N ARG A 181 -31.45 -11.55 -22.74
CA ARG A 181 -30.12 -12.10 -23.05
C ARG A 181 -29.79 -13.31 -22.19
N VAL A 182 -30.18 -13.27 -20.91
CA VAL A 182 -30.13 -14.42 -20.00
C VAL A 182 -30.94 -15.55 -20.61
N PHE A 183 -32.16 -15.28 -21.07
CA PHE A 183 -33.09 -16.24 -21.66
C PHE A 183 -32.58 -16.81 -23.00
N MET A 184 -32.08 -15.98 -23.92
CA MET A 184 -31.52 -16.46 -25.19
C MET A 184 -30.26 -17.30 -24.97
N ALA A 185 -29.44 -16.95 -23.99
CA ALA A 185 -28.27 -17.73 -23.66
C ALA A 185 -28.58 -18.94 -22.78
N GLU A 186 -29.63 -18.91 -21.95
CA GLU A 186 -30.22 -20.08 -21.29
C GLU A 186 -30.71 -21.04 -22.36
N GLN A 187 -31.44 -20.55 -23.37
CA GLN A 187 -31.93 -21.37 -24.46
C GLN A 187 -30.79 -21.97 -25.30
N LYS A 188 -29.77 -21.18 -25.64
CA LYS A 188 -28.57 -21.71 -26.33
C LYS A 188 -27.78 -22.68 -25.47
N PHE A 189 -27.65 -22.41 -24.18
CA PHE A 189 -27.00 -23.31 -23.24
C PHE A 189 -27.78 -24.62 -23.15
N ASP A 190 -29.10 -24.56 -22.97
CA ASP A 190 -30.00 -25.71 -22.86
C ASP A 190 -30.01 -26.57 -24.14
N GLN A 191 -29.87 -25.94 -25.31
CA GLN A 191 -29.80 -26.62 -26.60
C GLN A 191 -28.43 -27.22 -26.93
N ALA A 192 -27.34 -26.61 -26.46
CA ALA A 192 -25.99 -27.11 -26.70
C ALA A 192 -25.74 -28.41 -25.93
N THR A 193 -25.06 -29.37 -26.55
CA THR A 193 -24.62 -30.60 -25.86
C THR A 193 -23.46 -30.33 -24.92
N GLU A 194 -23.20 -31.23 -23.97
CA GLU A 194 -22.24 -30.98 -22.88
C GLU A 194 -20.80 -30.79 -23.40
N GLU A 195 -20.43 -31.48 -24.48
CA GLU A 195 -19.13 -31.33 -25.16
C GLU A 195 -19.00 -29.95 -25.84
N GLU A 196 -20.04 -29.48 -26.52
CA GLU A 196 -20.06 -28.16 -27.17
C GLU A 196 -20.01 -27.00 -26.16
N ARG A 197 -20.64 -27.19 -24.98
CA ARG A 197 -20.56 -26.22 -23.88
C ARG A 197 -19.14 -26.11 -23.34
N ALA A 198 -18.42 -27.23 -23.24
CA ALA A 198 -17.04 -27.27 -22.76
C ALA A 198 -16.06 -26.69 -23.79
N GLU A 199 -16.28 -26.96 -25.07
CA GLU A 199 -15.43 -26.46 -26.16
C GLU A 199 -15.58 -24.93 -26.36
N GLN A 200 -16.79 -24.38 -26.18
CA GLN A 200 -17.08 -22.95 -26.42
C GLN A 200 -17.09 -22.08 -25.15
N ASP A 201 -16.86 -22.65 -23.96
CA ASP A 201 -16.85 -21.95 -22.66
C ASP A 201 -18.10 -21.04 -22.44
N LEU A 202 -19.28 -21.55 -22.82
CA LEU A 202 -20.55 -20.80 -22.76
C LEU A 202 -21.01 -20.55 -21.31
N LYS A 203 -21.06 -19.27 -20.91
CA LYS A 203 -21.46 -18.82 -19.57
C LYS A 203 -22.87 -18.20 -19.55
N LYS A 204 -23.65 -18.49 -18.51
CA LYS A 204 -25.02 -17.98 -18.32
C LYS A 204 -25.03 -16.44 -18.06
N PRO A 205 -25.78 -15.61 -18.81
CA PRO A 205 -25.68 -14.13 -18.72
C PRO A 205 -26.44 -13.46 -17.57
N ILE A 206 -26.06 -12.20 -17.30
CA ILE A 206 -26.60 -11.22 -16.33
C ILE A 206 -26.34 -9.80 -16.94
N PRO A 207 -27.03 -8.70 -16.58
CA PRO A 207 -27.16 -7.55 -17.50
C PRO A 207 -27.04 -6.12 -16.95
N ALA A 208 -26.63 -5.11 -17.78
CA ALA A 208 -26.77 -3.63 -17.53
C ALA A 208 -26.02 -2.57 -18.43
N THR A 209 -26.61 -1.37 -18.67
CA THR A 209 -26.36 -0.27 -19.69
C THR A 209 -25.62 1.09 -19.34
N LYS A 210 -24.51 1.18 -18.58
CA LYS A 210 -23.50 2.31 -18.42
C LYS A 210 -23.84 3.85 -18.38
N LYS A 211 -24.49 4.52 -19.35
CA LYS A 211 -24.41 6.02 -19.49
C LYS A 211 -25.24 6.85 -18.50
N ALA A 212 -26.52 6.51 -18.31
CA ALA A 212 -27.43 7.29 -17.44
C ALA A 212 -27.01 7.28 -15.96
N VAL A 213 -25.95 6.55 -15.68
CA VAL A 213 -25.45 6.35 -14.33
C VAL A 213 -24.21 7.07 -14.06
N LYS A 214 -23.36 7.27 -15.07
CA LYS A 214 -22.30 8.23 -14.92
C LYS A 214 -22.82 9.53 -14.28
N ALA A 215 -23.96 10.04 -14.76
CA ALA A 215 -24.61 11.23 -14.22
C ALA A 215 -25.03 11.09 -12.73
N ARG A 216 -25.67 9.98 -12.35
CA ARG A 216 -26.03 9.76 -10.94
C ARG A 216 -24.83 9.47 -10.05
N ILE A 217 -23.75 8.90 -10.57
CA ILE A 217 -22.53 8.68 -9.79
C ILE A 217 -21.98 10.00 -9.38
N GLU A 218 -21.93 10.94 -10.31
CA GLU A 218 -21.49 12.29 -10.05
C GLU A 218 -22.40 12.96 -9.00
N GLU A 219 -23.73 12.83 -9.12
CA GLU A 219 -24.68 13.37 -8.15
C GLU A 219 -24.51 12.77 -6.73
N LEU A 220 -24.50 11.44 -6.60
CA LEU A 220 -24.32 10.77 -5.30
C LEU A 220 -22.93 11.06 -4.71
N TYR A 221 -21.90 11.09 -5.55
CA TYR A 221 -20.56 11.46 -5.11
C TYR A 221 -20.52 12.89 -4.59
N ASP A 222 -21.19 13.85 -5.26
CA ASP A 222 -21.23 15.24 -4.81
C ASP A 222 -22.04 15.41 -3.51
N GLU A 223 -23.13 14.66 -3.34
CA GLU A 223 -23.90 14.61 -2.09
C GLU A 223 -23.05 14.06 -0.94
N GLU A 224 -22.42 12.90 -1.13
CA GLU A 224 -21.54 12.30 -0.14
C GLU A 224 -20.34 13.20 0.17
N LEU A 225 -19.75 13.85 -0.85
CA LEU A 225 -18.63 14.77 -0.69
C LEU A 225 -19.04 16.03 0.08
N LYS A 226 -20.24 16.58 -0.16
CA LYS A 226 -20.80 17.69 0.62
C LYS A 226 -21.04 17.28 2.08
N ALA A 227 -21.63 16.12 2.32
CA ALA A 227 -21.84 15.59 3.67
C ALA A 227 -20.51 15.33 4.40
N TRP A 228 -19.50 14.80 3.69
CA TRP A 228 -18.16 14.61 4.23
C TRP A 228 -17.50 15.94 4.58
N ARG A 229 -17.55 16.94 3.69
CA ARG A 229 -17.02 18.30 3.96
C ARG A 229 -17.72 18.98 5.13
N ALA A 230 -19.04 18.80 5.27
CA ALA A 230 -19.79 19.36 6.39
C ALA A 230 -19.37 18.77 7.75
N LYS A 231 -18.87 17.54 7.78
CA LYS A 231 -18.31 16.90 8.98
C LYS A 231 -16.86 17.32 9.27
N HIS A 232 -16.12 17.78 8.26
CA HIS A 232 -14.72 18.16 8.35
C HIS A 232 -14.58 19.69 8.33
N ILE A 233 -15.14 20.34 9.35
CA ILE A 233 -15.00 21.79 9.53
C ILE A 233 -13.62 22.05 10.13
N VAL A 234 -12.71 22.52 9.29
CA VAL A 234 -11.44 23.10 9.75
C VAL A 234 -11.76 24.45 10.40
N PRO A 235 -11.25 24.75 11.60
CA PRO A 235 -11.37 26.07 12.21
C PRO A 235 -10.98 27.15 11.23
N LYS A 236 -11.84 28.15 11.08
CA LYS A 236 -11.51 29.33 10.26
C LYS A 236 -11.08 30.51 11.10
N THR A 237 -11.55 30.55 12.34
CA THR A 237 -11.21 31.64 13.26
C THR A 237 -10.10 31.22 14.22
N PRO A 238 -9.21 32.14 14.63
CA PRO A 238 -8.19 31.85 15.65
C PRO A 238 -8.79 31.34 16.97
N GLN A 239 -9.98 31.82 17.34
CA GLN A 239 -10.69 31.40 18.55
C GLN A 239 -11.17 29.94 18.45
N GLU A 240 -11.75 29.55 17.31
CA GLU A 240 -12.10 28.15 17.04
C GLU A 240 -10.86 27.25 17.07
N TYR A 241 -9.75 27.72 16.50
CA TYR A 241 -8.49 26.97 16.49
C TYR A 241 -7.96 26.76 17.91
N HIS A 242 -7.94 27.81 18.72
CA HIS A 242 -7.54 27.73 20.12
C HIS A 242 -8.43 26.77 20.93
N HIS A 243 -9.75 26.86 20.75
CA HIS A 243 -10.69 25.94 21.40
C HIS A 243 -10.42 24.49 20.97
N GLN A 244 -10.24 24.24 19.68
CA GLN A 244 -9.91 22.88 19.21
C GLN A 244 -8.58 22.37 19.75
N LEU A 245 -7.56 23.22 19.89
CA LEU A 245 -6.29 22.83 20.51
C LEU A 245 -6.46 22.45 21.98
N GLN A 246 -7.29 23.18 22.74
CA GLN A 246 -7.59 22.84 24.12
C GLN A 246 -8.29 21.48 24.23
N THR A 247 -9.25 21.20 23.34
CA THR A 247 -9.96 19.91 23.32
C THR A 247 -9.13 18.77 22.72
N ALA A 248 -8.13 19.05 21.88
CA ALA A 248 -7.35 18.03 21.19
C ALA A 248 -6.65 17.08 22.16
N GLY A 249 -6.15 17.58 23.30
CA GLY A 249 -5.52 16.75 24.33
C GLY A 249 -6.47 15.67 24.88
N GLU A 250 -7.75 16.02 25.09
CA GLU A 250 -8.79 15.10 25.56
C GLU A 250 -9.10 14.00 24.54
N PHE A 251 -9.06 14.33 23.24
CA PHE A 251 -9.27 13.36 22.17
C PHE A 251 -8.05 12.46 21.92
N LEU A 252 -6.83 13.00 22.06
CA LEU A 252 -5.60 12.27 21.80
C LEU A 252 -5.25 11.28 22.91
N HIS A 253 -5.68 11.53 24.15
CA HIS A 253 -5.37 10.66 25.28
C HIS A 253 -5.94 9.23 25.15
N PRO A 254 -7.25 9.03 24.86
CA PRO A 254 -7.79 7.69 24.61
C PRO A 254 -7.12 6.97 23.43
N ILE A 255 -6.67 7.72 22.42
CA ILE A 255 -5.96 7.16 21.27
C ILE A 255 -4.57 6.66 21.70
N ALA A 256 -3.81 7.49 22.41
CA ALA A 256 -2.50 7.12 22.94
C ALA A 256 -2.61 5.92 23.90
N GLU A 257 -3.63 5.91 24.75
CA GLU A 257 -3.92 4.81 25.68
C GLU A 257 -4.27 3.52 24.95
N ALA A 258 -5.13 3.60 23.93
CA ALA A 258 -5.46 2.43 23.11
C ALA A 258 -4.22 1.88 22.38
N ILE A 259 -3.37 2.75 21.80
CA ILE A 259 -2.10 2.33 21.18
C ILE A 259 -1.20 1.66 22.22
N GLY A 260 -1.04 2.27 23.40
CA GLY A 260 -0.22 1.75 24.49
C GLY A 260 -0.70 0.38 24.96
N ASN A 261 -2.00 0.21 25.17
CA ASN A 261 -2.63 -1.05 25.57
C ASN A 261 -2.51 -2.14 24.51
N MET A 262 -2.63 -1.78 23.22
CA MET A 262 -2.51 -2.74 22.11
C MET A 262 -1.07 -3.20 21.87
N MET A 263 -0.11 -2.29 22.00
CA MET A 263 1.29 -2.53 21.65
C MET A 263 2.15 -2.95 22.86
N GLY A 264 1.68 -2.71 24.08
CA GLY A 264 2.44 -2.95 25.30
C GLY A 264 3.67 -2.05 25.43
N VAL A 265 3.61 -0.83 24.90
CA VAL A 265 4.72 0.14 24.94
C VAL A 265 4.24 1.51 25.40
N PRO A 266 5.09 2.32 26.06
CA PRO A 266 4.79 3.73 26.30
C PRO A 266 4.57 4.47 24.97
N VAL A 267 3.56 5.35 24.93
CA VAL A 267 3.22 6.11 23.72
C VAL A 267 3.22 7.60 24.02
N ALA A 268 3.95 8.34 23.20
CA ALA A 268 3.92 9.80 23.20
C ALA A 268 3.40 10.30 21.84
N ILE A 269 2.29 11.04 21.85
CA ILE A 269 1.78 11.75 20.67
C ILE A 269 2.20 13.21 20.80
N MET A 270 2.99 13.69 19.84
CA MET A 270 3.52 15.05 19.79
C MET A 270 2.90 15.82 18.63
N MET A 271 2.33 16.99 18.93
CA MET A 271 1.65 17.85 17.97
C MET A 271 2.25 19.28 18.04
N PRO A 272 3.18 19.63 17.14
CA PRO A 272 3.74 20.98 17.07
C PRO A 272 2.68 21.95 16.53
N VAL A 273 2.28 22.94 17.32
CA VAL A 273 1.22 23.90 16.99
C VAL A 273 1.56 25.31 17.50
N PRO A 274 1.12 26.37 16.82
CA PRO A 274 1.27 27.73 17.32
C PRO A 274 0.38 27.93 18.57
N ILE A 275 0.95 28.48 19.65
CA ILE A 275 0.21 28.81 20.87
C ILE A 275 -0.23 30.28 20.84
N PRO A 276 -1.55 30.56 20.83
CA PRO A 276 -2.06 31.94 20.79
C PRO A 276 -1.59 32.80 21.98
N GLU A 277 -1.48 32.20 23.17
CA GLU A 277 -1.02 32.88 24.40
C GLU A 277 0.44 33.34 24.33
N LYS A 278 1.24 32.76 23.43
CA LYS A 278 2.66 33.08 23.21
C LYS A 278 2.89 33.77 21.87
N ASN A 279 1.94 34.61 21.43
CA ASN A 279 2.01 35.35 20.17
C ASN A 279 2.28 34.46 18.93
N GLY A 280 1.81 33.21 18.95
CA GLY A 280 1.99 32.27 17.84
C GLY A 280 3.35 31.56 17.83
N GLU A 281 4.11 31.58 18.93
CA GLU A 281 5.28 30.72 19.09
C GLU A 281 4.89 29.25 18.90
N ILE A 282 5.70 28.50 18.14
CA ILE A 282 5.46 27.09 17.85
C ILE A 282 5.93 26.30 19.07
N GLU A 283 4.98 25.69 19.78
CA GLU A 283 5.28 24.77 20.88
C GLU A 283 4.70 23.38 20.59
N CYS A 284 5.15 22.39 21.36
CA CYS A 284 4.69 21.02 21.21
C CYS A 284 3.65 20.68 22.28
N LEU A 285 2.39 20.49 21.86
CA LEU A 285 1.43 19.79 22.69
C LEU A 285 1.76 18.31 22.65
N SER A 286 1.99 17.72 23.82
CA SER A 286 2.29 16.29 23.91
C SER A 286 1.36 15.60 24.88
N VAL A 287 0.91 14.41 24.49
CA VAL A 287 0.15 13.49 25.33
C VAL A 287 1.02 12.26 25.53
N HIS A 288 1.28 11.94 26.80
CA HIS A 288 2.06 10.79 27.21
C HIS A 288 1.13 9.81 27.89
N VAL A 289 1.20 8.55 27.48
CA VAL A 289 0.62 7.43 28.22
C VAL A 289 1.76 6.51 28.58
N ASP A 290 2.07 6.48 29.87
CA ASP A 290 2.93 5.47 30.44
C ASP A 290 2.17 4.15 30.48
N MET A 291 2.90 3.05 30.29
CA MET A 291 2.33 1.73 30.52
C MET A 291 1.81 1.68 31.96
N PRO A 292 0.55 1.27 32.21
CA PRO A 292 0.19 0.85 33.56
C PRO A 292 1.22 -0.20 33.92
N ALA A 293 1.98 0.05 34.99
CA ALA A 293 3.05 -0.84 35.43
C ALA A 293 2.47 -2.25 35.33
N MET A 294 3.03 -3.09 34.44
CA MET A 294 2.63 -4.48 34.39
C MET A 294 2.65 -4.96 35.84
N PRO A 295 1.62 -5.66 36.33
CA PRO A 295 1.55 -6.09 37.72
C PRO A 295 2.64 -7.13 37.97
N ILE A 296 3.89 -6.70 37.94
CA ILE A 296 5.04 -7.28 38.56
C ILE A 296 4.87 -6.87 40.01
N TRP A 297 4.18 -7.72 40.75
CA TRP A 297 4.25 -7.82 42.20
C TRP A 297 4.06 -6.51 42.98
N SER A 298 2.80 -6.30 43.40
CA SER A 298 2.37 -5.52 44.57
C SER A 298 3.45 -4.71 45.32
N GLY A 299 3.71 -3.50 44.85
CA GLY A 299 4.32 -2.42 45.61
C GLY A 299 3.51 -1.15 45.39
N THR A 300 2.64 -0.84 46.36
CA THR A 300 1.79 0.37 46.54
C THR A 300 1.86 1.48 45.47
N ASN A 301 0.73 1.65 44.77
CA ASN A 301 0.48 2.62 43.70
C ASN A 301 0.13 4.03 44.25
N THR A 302 0.77 5.09 43.74
CA THR A 302 0.38 6.49 43.96
C THR A 302 0.14 7.19 42.62
N ASN A 303 -1.12 7.50 42.33
CA ASN A 303 -1.52 8.29 41.16
C ASN A 303 -0.91 9.70 41.24
N THR A 304 0.00 10.03 40.31
CA THR A 304 0.51 11.39 40.12
C THR A 304 0.00 11.94 38.80
N THR A 305 -1.00 12.82 38.86
CA THR A 305 -1.40 13.66 37.73
C THR A 305 -0.35 14.76 37.59
N THR A 306 0.68 14.52 36.77
CA THR A 306 1.70 15.54 36.50
C THR A 306 1.16 16.53 35.47
N ARG A 307 0.71 17.69 35.93
CA ARG A 307 0.52 18.86 35.08
C ARG A 307 1.92 19.30 34.62
N SER A 308 2.27 18.96 33.38
CA SER A 308 3.56 19.28 32.76
C SER A 308 3.85 20.78 32.85
N ASN A 309 4.71 21.16 33.79
CA ASN A 309 5.36 22.45 33.81
C ASN A 309 6.50 22.42 32.80
N LYS A 310 6.45 23.35 31.85
CA LYS A 310 7.59 24.03 31.20
C LYS A 310 8.80 23.11 30.89
N CYS A 311 8.81 22.53 29.68
CA CYS A 311 10.07 22.06 29.08
C CYS A 311 10.96 23.29 28.82
N GLU A 312 11.79 23.66 29.80
CA GLU A 312 12.93 24.54 29.56
C GLU A 312 13.98 23.74 28.78
N LEU A 313 13.99 23.91 27.46
CA LEU A 313 15.15 23.60 26.64
C LEU A 313 16.32 24.41 27.19
N ALA A 314 17.28 23.73 27.81
CA ALA A 314 18.50 24.32 28.30
C ALA A 314 19.25 25.02 27.15
N SER A 315 19.19 26.35 27.14
CA SER A 315 20.03 27.18 26.30
C SER A 315 21.42 27.23 26.92
N ASN A 316 22.39 26.59 26.27
CA ASN A 316 23.80 26.75 26.59
C ASN A 316 24.27 28.16 26.17
N PRO A 317 24.90 28.96 27.05
CA PRO A 317 25.54 30.19 26.64
C PRO A 317 26.99 29.90 26.24
N SER A 318 27.27 29.73 24.93
CA SER A 318 28.65 29.79 24.44
C SER A 318 28.88 31.07 23.64
N LYS A 319 29.71 31.91 24.24
CA LYS A 319 30.53 32.99 23.69
C LYS A 319 30.71 32.99 22.15
N SER A 320 30.43 34.16 21.58
CA SER A 320 31.16 34.83 20.50
C SER A 320 31.84 33.96 19.44
N ASP A 321 31.37 34.05 18.20
CA ASP A 321 32.25 34.53 17.13
C ASP A 321 31.49 35.17 15.97
N LYS A 322 32.07 36.27 15.50
CA LYS A 322 31.64 37.05 14.35
C LYS A 322 31.93 36.26 13.08
N ILE A 323 30.90 35.83 12.35
CA ILE A 323 31.02 35.62 10.90
C ILE A 323 29.80 36.24 10.23
N SER A 324 30.05 37.41 9.65
CA SER A 324 29.25 38.01 8.59
C SER A 324 29.58 37.29 7.28
N SER A 325 28.60 36.67 6.62
CA SER A 325 28.48 36.69 5.15
C SER A 325 27.20 36.00 4.65
N VAL A 326 26.30 36.83 4.11
CA VAL A 326 25.49 36.61 2.88
C VAL A 326 24.72 35.28 2.75
N MET A 327 23.43 35.32 3.09
CA MET A 327 22.40 34.57 2.35
C MET A 327 21.42 35.57 1.73
N GLN A 328 21.55 35.77 0.41
CA GLN A 328 20.59 36.49 -0.41
C GLN A 328 19.27 35.71 -0.42
N LEU A 329 18.21 36.33 0.11
CA LEU A 329 16.84 35.96 -0.24
C LEU A 329 16.64 36.20 -1.74
N ARG A 330 16.41 35.14 -2.50
CA ARG A 330 15.74 35.25 -3.81
C ARG A 330 14.23 35.33 -3.55
N CYS A 331 13.71 36.56 -3.54
CA CYS A 331 12.31 36.78 -3.82
C CYS A 331 12.09 36.45 -5.31
N LEU A 332 11.18 35.52 -5.59
CA LEU A 332 10.66 35.32 -6.93
C LEU A 332 9.58 36.38 -7.15
N ASP A 333 9.90 37.38 -7.96
CA ASP A 333 8.90 38.27 -8.55
C ASP A 333 8.04 37.45 -9.52
N VAL A 334 6.73 37.45 -9.29
CA VAL A 334 5.73 36.92 -10.21
C VAL A 334 5.20 38.10 -11.01
N ASP A 335 5.70 38.25 -12.24
CA ASP A 335 5.18 39.24 -13.18
C ASP A 335 3.75 38.88 -13.60
N HIS A 336 2.87 39.87 -13.47
CA HIS A 336 1.49 39.84 -13.92
C HIS A 336 1.45 40.49 -15.30
N ASP A 337 1.47 39.68 -16.37
CA ASP A 337 1.22 40.15 -17.73
C ASP A 337 -0.29 40.32 -17.93
N THR A 338 -0.74 41.58 -17.88
CA THR A 338 -1.99 42.03 -18.49
C THR A 338 -1.73 42.34 -19.97
N SER A 339 -2.32 41.54 -20.87
CA SER A 339 -2.56 41.97 -22.26
C SER A 339 -4.02 42.35 -22.43
N MET A 340 -4.21 43.49 -23.10
CA MET A 340 -5.43 43.88 -23.80
C MET A 340 -5.84 42.86 -24.86
#